data_AF-A0A4W5JNS2-F1
#
_entry.id   AF-A0A4W5JNS2-F1
#
_cell.length_a   1.000
_cell.length_b   1.000
_cell.length_c   1.000
_cell.angle_alpha   90.00
_cell.angle_beta   90.00
_cell.angle_gamma   90.00
#
_symmetry.space_group_name_H-M   'P 1'
#
loop_
_entity.id
_entity.type
_entity.pdbx_description
1 polymer ?
#
loop_
_entity_poly.entity_id
_entity_poly.type
_entity_poly.pdbx_seq_one_letter_code
_entity_poly.pdbx_strand_id
1 'polypeptide(L)'
;MNTDVEFHIRQNYPWNKLPANVKQSVGNSQHEYEKHVQLYSIRNQLRFRNNLVRHVRKDERKYYEELLKYSRDHLMLYPYHLSDIMTWIVYVCHSECEWPRQKILKCL
;
A
#
# COMPACT_ATOMS: atom_id res chain seq x y z
N MET A 1 15.87 -2.70 9.45
CA MET A 1 15.73 -2.96 8.00
C MET A 1 16.95 -2.34 7.33
N ASN A 2 17.47 -2.92 6.25
CA ASN A 2 18.77 -2.51 5.69
C ASN A 2 18.62 -1.13 5.00
N THR A 3 19.30 -0.10 5.50
CA THR A 3 19.17 1.30 5.06
C THR A 3 19.45 1.48 3.58
N ASP A 4 20.37 0.69 3.04
CA ASP A 4 20.70 0.70 1.61
C ASP A 4 19.51 0.22 0.76
N VAL A 5 18.81 -0.83 1.18
CA VAL A 5 17.64 -1.36 0.46
C VAL A 5 16.54 -0.31 0.40
N GLU A 6 16.26 0.37 1.53
CA GLU A 6 15.26 1.42 1.60
C GLU A 6 15.58 2.62 0.72
N PHE A 7 16.86 3.01 0.66
CA PHE A 7 17.31 4.08 -0.24
C PHE A 7 16.96 3.77 -1.70
N HIS A 8 17.22 2.54 -2.15
CA HIS A 8 16.93 2.15 -3.53
C HIS A 8 15.43 2.05 -3.82
N ILE A 9 14.63 1.63 -2.82
CA ILE A 9 13.16 1.63 -2.93
C ILE A 9 12.64 3.06 -3.05
N ARG A 10 13.17 4.00 -2.25
CA ARG A 10 12.80 5.43 -2.29
C ARG A 10 13.13 6.09 -3.63
N GLN A 11 14.23 5.69 -4.26
CA GLN A 11 14.63 6.15 -5.59
C GLN A 11 13.88 5.45 -6.75
N ASN A 12 12.93 4.56 -6.44
CA ASN A 12 12.17 3.80 -7.44
C ASN A 12 13.05 2.96 -8.39
N TYR A 13 14.13 2.35 -7.88
CA TYR A 13 14.92 1.43 -8.69
C TYR A 13 14.26 0.05 -8.80
N PRO A 14 13.94 -0.44 -10.01
CA PRO A 14 13.42 -1.79 -10.19
C PRO A 14 14.52 -2.84 -9.94
N TRP A 15 14.14 -4.08 -9.64
CA TRP A 15 15.07 -5.19 -9.36
C TRP A 15 16.23 -5.31 -10.36
N ASN A 16 15.93 -5.13 -11.65
CA ASN A 16 16.93 -5.24 -12.73
C ASN A 16 18.05 -4.20 -12.63
N LYS A 17 17.79 -3.02 -12.06
CA LYS A 17 18.73 -1.92 -11.92
C LYS A 17 19.44 -1.89 -10.56
N LEU A 18 19.14 -2.83 -9.66
CA LEU A 18 19.78 -2.87 -8.34
C LEU A 18 21.22 -3.40 -8.44
N PRO A 19 22.15 -2.81 -7.66
CA PRO A 19 23.51 -3.32 -7.55
C PRO A 19 23.55 -4.68 -6.84
N ALA A 20 24.56 -5.50 -7.16
CA ALA A 20 24.71 -6.86 -6.64
C ALA A 20 24.77 -6.92 -5.10
N ASN A 21 25.40 -5.93 -4.46
CA ASN A 21 25.50 -5.83 -3.00
C ASN A 21 24.11 -5.75 -2.34
N VAL A 22 23.19 -5.00 -2.95
CA VAL A 22 21.82 -4.85 -2.45
C VAL A 22 21.03 -6.11 -2.75
N LYS A 23 21.15 -6.70 -3.94
CA LYS A 23 20.50 -7.98 -4.27
C LYS A 23 20.88 -9.09 -3.29
N GLN A 24 22.16 -9.18 -2.92
CA GLN A 24 22.64 -10.14 -1.94
C GLN A 24 22.02 -9.89 -0.55
N SER A 25 21.84 -8.63 -0.17
CA SER A 25 21.21 -8.25 1.10
C SER A 25 19.73 -8.65 1.20
N VAL A 26 19.01 -8.75 0.08
CA VAL A 26 17.63 -9.27 0.00
C VAL A 26 17.58 -10.76 -0.40
N GLY A 27 18.69 -11.49 -0.31
CA GLY A 27 18.74 -12.93 -0.54
C GLY A 27 18.70 -13.34 -2.01
N ASN A 28 19.11 -12.46 -2.94
CA ASN A 28 19.16 -12.66 -4.39
C ASN A 28 17.84 -13.11 -5.05
N SER A 29 16.72 -12.98 -4.35
CA SER A 29 15.40 -13.32 -4.86
C SER A 29 14.62 -12.04 -5.18
N GLN A 30 14.14 -11.93 -6.41
CA GLN A 30 13.24 -10.85 -6.81
C GLN A 30 11.98 -10.83 -5.94
N HIS A 31 11.44 -12.01 -5.60
CA HIS A 31 10.23 -12.14 -4.81
C HIS A 31 10.39 -11.57 -3.39
N GLU A 32 11.55 -11.78 -2.77
CA GLU A 32 11.84 -11.20 -1.44
C GLU A 32 11.97 -9.68 -1.51
N TYR A 33 12.58 -9.16 -2.57
CA TYR A 33 12.63 -7.70 -2.79
C TYR A 33 11.24 -7.09 -2.96
N GLU A 34 10.36 -7.75 -3.72
CA GLU A 34 8.97 -7.33 -3.91
C GLU A 34 8.20 -7.26 -2.59
N LYS A 35 8.39 -8.23 -1.69
CA LYS A 35 7.83 -8.18 -0.32
C LYS A 35 8.37 -6.98 0.46
N HIS A 36 9.66 -6.70 0.38
CA HIS A 36 10.27 -5.55 1.04
C HIS A 36 9.72 -4.23 0.51
N VAL A 37 9.54 -4.10 -0.81
CA VAL A 37 8.89 -2.95 -1.44
C VAL A 37 7.47 -2.75 -0.91
N GLN A 38 6.67 -3.82 -0.83
CA GLN A 38 5.30 -3.74 -0.30
C GLN A 38 5.28 -3.28 1.16
N LEU A 39 6.09 -3.91 2.01
CA LEU A 39 6.16 -3.58 3.45
C LEU A 39 6.63 -2.15 3.67
N TYR A 40 7.68 -1.72 2.97
CA TYR A 40 8.18 -0.35 3.04
C TYR A 40 7.11 0.66 2.61
N SER A 41 6.38 0.35 1.54
CA SER A 41 5.37 1.26 0.99
C SER A 41 4.15 1.42 1.90
N ILE A 42 3.71 0.34 2.56
CA ILE A 42 2.62 0.39 3.55
C ILE A 42 3.07 1.17 4.79
N ARG A 43 4.25 0.86 5.32
CA ARG A 43 4.81 1.54 6.51
C ARG A 43 5.02 3.04 6.28
N ASN A 44 5.46 3.42 5.09
CA ASN A 44 5.71 4.81 4.73
C ASN A 44 4.52 5.48 4.02
N GLN A 45 3.35 4.82 3.98
CA GLN A 45 2.12 5.35 3.41
C GLN A 45 2.27 5.90 1.97
N LEU A 46 3.00 5.18 1.11
CA LEU A 46 3.30 5.60 -0.25
C LEU A 46 2.10 5.44 -1.20
N ARG A 47 1.97 6.37 -2.15
CA ARG A 47 0.92 6.32 -3.20
C ARG A 47 1.21 5.22 -4.24
N PHE A 48 0.18 4.59 -4.79
CA PHE A 48 0.33 3.47 -5.73
C PHE A 48 0.88 3.92 -7.11
N ARG A 49 0.30 4.98 -7.70
CA ARG A 49 0.48 5.37 -9.11
C ARG A 49 1.93 5.67 -9.55
N ASN A 50 2.76 6.21 -8.66
CA ASN A 50 4.11 6.71 -8.97
C ASN A 50 5.23 5.91 -8.29
N ASN A 51 4.91 4.78 -7.66
CA ASN A 51 5.89 3.98 -6.91
C ASN A 51 6.03 2.56 -7.47
N LEU A 52 7.12 1.89 -7.10
CA LEU A 52 7.41 0.50 -7.44
C LEU A 52 6.27 -0.48 -7.13
N VAL A 53 5.42 -0.16 -6.14
CA VAL A 53 4.25 -0.98 -5.79
C VAL A 53 3.37 -1.29 -6.99
N ARG A 54 3.24 -0.39 -7.97
CA ARG A 54 2.45 -0.63 -9.18
C ARG A 54 2.94 -1.84 -9.99
N HIS A 55 4.24 -2.12 -9.94
CA HIS A 55 4.83 -3.27 -10.63
C HIS A 55 4.69 -4.56 -9.81
N VAL A 56 4.62 -4.44 -8.49
CA VAL A 56 4.51 -5.58 -7.56
C VAL A 56 3.06 -6.04 -7.37
N ARG A 57 2.13 -5.09 -7.26
CA ARG A 57 0.70 -5.33 -7.05
C ARG A 57 -0.08 -4.78 -8.23
N LYS A 58 -0.96 -5.62 -8.78
CA LYS A 58 -1.87 -5.22 -9.88
C LYS A 58 -3.12 -4.50 -9.35
N ASP A 59 -3.60 -4.92 -8.18
CA ASP A 59 -4.83 -4.42 -7.57
C ASP A 59 -4.55 -3.19 -6.69
N GLU A 60 -4.78 -1.99 -7.21
CA GLU A 60 -4.62 -0.73 -6.49
C GLU A 60 -5.54 -0.65 -5.25
N ARG A 61 -6.80 -1.08 -5.40
CA ARG A 61 -7.78 -1.06 -4.31
C ARG A 61 -7.35 -1.89 -3.11
N LYS A 62 -6.96 -3.15 -3.34
CA LYS A 62 -6.50 -4.06 -2.26
C LYS A 62 -5.28 -3.51 -1.54
N TYR A 63 -4.37 -2.86 -2.27
CA TYR A 63 -3.21 -2.21 -1.68
C TYR A 63 -3.63 -1.12 -0.68
N TYR A 64 -4.57 -0.25 -1.06
CA TYR A 64 -5.05 0.79 -0.15
C TYR A 64 -5.89 0.25 1.01
N GLU A 65 -6.66 -0.83 0.81
CA GLU A 65 -7.36 -1.53 1.89
C GLU A 65 -6.37 -2.08 2.94
N GLU A 66 -5.26 -2.66 2.49
CA GLU A 66 -4.18 -3.16 3.35
C GLU A 66 -3.47 -2.01 4.09
N LEU A 67 -3.20 -0.90 3.40
CA LEU A 67 -2.63 0.31 3.99
C LEU A 67 -3.55 0.88 5.09
N LEU A 68 -4.85 0.94 4.84
CA LEU A 68 -5.85 1.38 5.82
C LEU A 68 -5.97 0.42 7.01
N LYS A 69 -5.87 -0.89 6.77
CA LYS A 69 -5.82 -1.88 7.85
C LYS A 69 -4.58 -1.66 8.71
N TYR A 70 -3.40 -1.54 8.10
CA TYR A 70 -2.15 -1.28 8.82
C TYR A 70 -2.20 0.00 9.66
N SER A 71 -2.72 1.09 9.08
CA SER A 71 -2.88 2.38 9.77
C SER A 71 -3.80 2.28 10.99
N ARG A 72 -4.89 1.50 10.90
CA ARG A 72 -5.81 1.25 12.04
C ARG A 72 -5.13 0.43 13.13
N ASP A 73 -4.45 -0.64 12.74
CA ASP A 73 -3.77 -1.54 13.67
C ASP A 73 -2.63 -0.81 14.43
N HIS A 74 -1.98 0.16 13.79
CA HIS A 74 -0.88 0.94 14.38
C HIS A 74 -1.35 2.30 14.95
N LEU A 75 -2.65 2.55 15.03
CA LEU A 75 -3.26 3.80 15.52
C LEU A 75 -2.63 5.07 14.90
N MET A 76 -2.25 4.99 13.63
CA MET A 76 -1.66 6.12 12.92
C MET A 76 -2.74 7.16 12.60
N LEU A 77 -2.41 8.44 12.80
CA LEU A 77 -3.29 9.55 12.45
C LEU A 77 -3.59 9.51 10.94
N TYR A 78 -4.86 9.75 10.59
CA TYR A 78 -5.34 9.59 9.22
C TYR A 78 -4.49 10.44 8.25
N PRO A 79 -3.85 9.84 7.22
CA PRO A 79 -2.90 10.54 6.37
C PRO A 79 -3.59 11.52 5.41
N TYR A 80 -3.47 12.82 5.68
CA TYR A 80 -4.04 13.88 4.84
C TYR A 80 -3.46 13.92 3.42
N HIS A 81 -2.20 13.47 3.25
CA HIS A 81 -1.57 13.36 1.93
C HIS A 81 -2.16 12.24 1.08
N LEU A 82 -3.06 11.42 1.63
CA LEU A 82 -3.84 10.43 0.91
C LEU A 82 -5.34 10.80 0.84
N SER A 83 -5.75 11.98 1.32
CA SER A 83 -7.16 12.37 1.38
C SER A 83 -7.90 12.22 0.06
N ASP A 84 -7.31 12.60 -1.08
CA ASP A 84 -7.94 12.45 -2.41
C ASP A 84 -8.29 10.98 -2.71
N ILE A 85 -7.39 10.07 -2.32
CA ILE A 85 -7.53 8.64 -2.51
C ILE A 85 -8.54 8.08 -1.51
N MET A 86 -8.54 8.57 -0.27
CA MET A 86 -9.47 8.13 0.77
C MET A 86 -10.91 8.54 0.44
N THR A 87 -11.11 9.77 -0.03
CA THR A 87 -12.38 10.22 -0.59
C THR A 87 -12.78 9.29 -1.73
N TRP A 88 -11.90 9.03 -2.71
CA TRP A 88 -12.23 8.09 -3.79
C TRP A 88 -12.63 6.69 -3.29
N ILE A 89 -11.87 6.11 -2.35
CA ILE A 89 -12.16 4.79 -1.77
C ILE A 89 -13.47 4.80 -0.99
N VAL A 90 -13.75 5.81 -0.17
CA VAL A 90 -14.98 5.89 0.61
C VAL A 90 -16.19 6.06 -0.30
N TYR A 91 -16.10 6.84 -1.38
CA TYR A 91 -17.20 7.00 -2.33
C TYR A 91 -17.42 5.72 -3.14
N VAL A 92 -16.35 5.08 -3.65
CA VAL A 92 -16.45 3.80 -4.37
C VAL A 92 -16.95 2.68 -3.46
N CYS A 93 -16.44 2.61 -2.22
CA CYS A 93 -16.92 1.69 -1.21
C CYS A 93 -18.36 2.00 -0.81
N HIS A 94 -18.82 3.25 -0.80
CA HIS A 94 -20.22 3.59 -0.56
C HIS A 94 -21.14 3.30 -1.77
N SER A 95 -20.60 3.24 -2.99
CA SER A 95 -21.36 2.81 -4.18
C SER A 95 -21.47 1.28 -4.29
N GLU A 96 -20.50 0.54 -3.78
CA GLU A 96 -20.54 -0.94 -3.74
C GLU A 96 -21.08 -1.50 -2.42
N CYS A 97 -20.84 -0.80 -1.31
CA CYS A 97 -21.63 -0.90 -0.09
C CYS A 97 -22.77 0.11 -0.22
N GLU A 98 -23.78 -0.25 -1.04
CA GLU A 98 -25.14 -0.14 -0.55
C GLU A 98 -25.15 -0.85 0.81
N TRP A 99 -24.84 -0.08 1.87
CA TRP A 99 -25.10 -0.49 3.22
C TRP A 99 -26.53 -1.01 3.23
N PRO A 100 -26.84 -2.11 3.90
CA PRO A 100 -28.22 -2.54 4.13
C PRO A 100 -28.95 -1.52 5.02
N ARG A 101 -29.15 -0.28 4.54
CA ARG A 101 -30.06 0.73 5.04
C ARG A 101 -31.50 0.45 4.54
N GLN A 102 -31.91 -0.82 4.60
CA GLN A 102 -33.31 -1.22 4.54
C GLN A 102 -33.71 -2.14 5.71
N LYS A 103 -32.94 -2.19 6.80
CA LYS A 103 -33.35 -2.91 8.03
C LYS A 103 -33.26 -2.08 9.31
N ILE A 104 -33.52 -0.78 9.24
CA ILE A 104 -33.93 0.03 10.41
C ILE A 104 -35.19 0.83 10.04
N LEU A 105 -36.23 0.13 9.59
CA LEU A 105 -37.62 0.62 9.58
C LEU A 105 -38.61 -0.56 9.50
N LYS A 106 -38.41 -1.58 10.36
CA LYS A 106 -39.38 -2.66 10.64
C LYS A 106 -39.51 -2.95 12.15
N CYS A 107 -39.30 -1.92 12.97
CA CYS A 107 -39.63 -1.94 14.40
C CYS A 107 -40.36 -0.65 14.84
N LEU A 108 -41.17 -0.08 13.94
CA LEU A 108 -42.27 0.83 14.26
C LEU A 108 -43.48 0.35 13.47
#